data_AF-A0A6A4NXI5-F1
#
_entry.id   AF-A0A6A4NXI5-F1
#
_cell.length_a   1.000
_cell.length_b   1.000
_cell.length_c   1.000
_cell.angle_alpha   90.00
_cell.angle_beta   90.00
_cell.angle_gamma   90.00
#
_symmetry.space_group_name_H-M   'P 1'
#
loop_
_entity.id
_entity.type
_entity.pdbx_description
1 polymer ?
#
loop_
_entity_poly.entity_id
_entity_poly.type
_entity_poly.pdbx_seq_one_letter_code
_entity_poly.pdbx_strand_id
1 'polypeptide(L)'
;MVIYSLVTFFVLPDFTHVYSFIGSVFDPNVTGHLQKLNKMDRIDVETVLLLMRNLSINLTSPDFEDHRKLLSSYEVEPETNNYINAERQLSNEQLKSVT
;
A
#
# COMPACT_ATOMS: atom_id res chain seq x y z
N MET A 1 -29.13 0.65 44.48
CA MET A 1 -28.29 -0.49 44.06
C MET A 1 -28.09 -0.35 42.56
N VAL A 2 -26.94 0.19 42.19
CA VAL A 2 -26.55 0.51 40.80
C VAL A 2 -26.23 -0.82 40.13
N ILE A 3 -27.14 -1.31 39.31
CA ILE A 3 -26.92 -2.54 38.54
C ILE A 3 -25.99 -2.18 37.39
N TYR A 4 -24.78 -2.73 37.45
CA TYR A 4 -23.71 -2.54 36.49
C TYR A 4 -24.19 -2.81 35.06
N SER A 5 -24.34 -1.75 34.27
CA SER A 5 -24.22 -1.86 32.82
C SER A 5 -22.80 -1.44 32.45
N LEU A 6 -21.82 -2.27 32.84
CA LEU A 6 -20.50 -2.25 32.21
C LEU A 6 -20.64 -3.00 30.88
N VAL A 7 -21.38 -2.40 29.96
CA VAL A 7 -21.16 -2.68 28.54
C VAL A 7 -19.87 -1.96 28.21
N THR A 8 -18.73 -2.60 28.50
CA THR A 8 -17.49 -2.23 27.83
C THR A 8 -17.73 -2.51 26.36
N PHE A 9 -18.03 -1.47 25.59
CA PHE A 9 -17.93 -1.50 24.13
C PHE A 9 -16.48 -1.91 23.86
N PHE A 10 -16.25 -3.18 23.54
CA PHE A 10 -14.99 -3.59 22.94
C PHE A 10 -14.97 -2.90 21.58
N VAL A 11 -14.32 -1.73 21.54
CA VAL A 11 -13.90 -1.17 20.26
C VAL A 11 -12.93 -2.22 19.74
N LEU A 12 -13.33 -2.90 18.66
CA LEU A 12 -12.51 -3.87 17.97
C LEU A 12 -11.88 -3.17 16.76
N PRO A 13 -10.69 -3.63 16.31
CA PRO A 13 -10.14 -3.16 15.06
C PRO A 13 -11.06 -3.52 13.91
N ASP A 14 -11.16 -2.65 12.91
CA ASP A 14 -11.69 -3.02 11.60
C ASP A 14 -10.63 -3.87 10.89
N PHE A 15 -10.72 -5.18 11.06
CA PHE A 15 -9.78 -6.12 10.44
C PHE A 15 -9.78 -6.04 8.91
N THR A 16 -10.90 -5.69 8.28
CA THR A 16 -10.94 -5.51 6.82
C THR A 16 -10.06 -4.34 6.42
N HIS A 17 -10.15 -3.21 7.12
CA HIS A 17 -9.32 -2.05 6.86
C HIS A 17 -7.84 -2.31 7.21
N VAL A 18 -7.57 -2.96 8.34
CA VAL A 18 -6.22 -3.33 8.79
C VAL A 18 -5.51 -4.23 7.78
N TYR A 19 -6.12 -5.34 7.37
CA TYR A 19 -5.49 -6.26 6.42
C TYR A 19 -5.37 -5.67 5.02
N SER A 20 -6.34 -4.84 4.60
CA SER A 20 -6.23 -4.10 3.33
C SER A 20 -5.06 -3.11 3.34
N PHE A 21 -4.83 -2.43 4.47
CA PHE A 21 -3.67 -1.56 4.62
C PHE A 21 -2.36 -2.36 4.54
N ILE A 22 -2.24 -3.46 5.32
CA ILE A 22 -1.05 -4.30 5.33
C ILE A 22 -0.75 -4.86 3.94
N GLY A 23 -1.76 -5.39 3.24
CA GLY A 23 -1.61 -5.89 1.88
C GLY A 23 -1.10 -4.80 0.92
N SER A 24 -1.62 -3.58 1.04
CA SER A 24 -1.19 -2.46 0.18
C SER A 24 0.27 -2.05 0.35
N VAL A 25 0.90 -2.32 1.51
CA VAL A 25 2.34 -2.01 1.74
C VAL A 25 3.24 -2.81 0.80
N PHE A 26 2.76 -3.95 0.29
CA PHE A 26 3.50 -4.81 -0.64
C PHE A 26 3.18 -4.50 -2.11
N ASP A 27 2.28 -3.55 -2.40
CA ASP A 27 2.00 -3.12 -3.77
C ASP A 27 2.90 -1.93 -4.14
N PRO A 28 3.83 -2.09 -5.10
CA PRO A 28 4.77 -1.02 -5.46
C PRO A 28 4.11 0.18 -6.14
N ASN A 29 2.88 0.03 -6.65
CA ASN A 29 2.13 1.12 -7.27
C ASN A 29 1.39 1.98 -6.23
N VAL A 30 1.29 1.49 -5.00
CA VAL A 30 0.65 2.23 -3.90
C VAL A 30 1.70 3.08 -3.19
N THR A 31 1.37 4.34 -2.96
CA THR A 31 2.21 5.29 -2.22
C THR A 31 1.40 6.00 -1.14
N GLY A 32 2.05 6.80 -0.29
CA GLY A 32 1.37 7.60 0.73
C GLY A 32 0.89 6.80 1.95
N HIS A 33 1.50 5.65 2.23
CA HIS A 33 1.13 4.79 3.36
C HIS A 33 1.15 5.51 4.70
N LEU A 34 2.12 6.42 4.93
CA LEU A 34 2.20 7.16 6.19
C LEU A 34 1.00 8.10 6.38
N GLN A 35 0.57 8.80 5.32
CA GLN A 35 -0.60 9.65 5.35
C GLN A 35 -1.88 8.84 5.54
N LYS A 36 -1.96 7.64 4.93
CA LYS A 36 -3.09 6.73 5.08
C LYS A 36 -3.16 6.18 6.51
N LEU A 37 -2.03 5.73 7.07
CA LEU A 37 -1.91 5.24 8.44
C LEU A 37 -2.32 6.31 9.47
N ASN A 38 -1.89 7.56 9.27
CA ASN A 38 -2.24 8.68 10.16
C ASN A 38 -3.74 9.05 10.15
N LYS A 39 -4.51 8.57 9.16
CA LYS A 39 -5.96 8.79 9.06
C LYS A 39 -6.78 7.62 9.59
N MET A 40 -6.14 6.51 9.96
CA MET A 40 -6.83 5.35 10.52
C MET A 40 -7.23 5.60 11.98
N ASP A 41 -8.25 4.90 12.45
CA ASP A 41 -8.61 4.91 13.87
C ASP A 41 -7.44 4.37 14.70
N ARG A 42 -7.26 4.92 15.91
CA ARG A 42 -6.13 4.57 16.77
C ARG A 42 -6.00 3.05 17.00
N ILE A 43 -7.12 2.37 17.18
CA ILE A 43 -7.14 0.92 17.38
C ILE A 43 -6.65 0.15 16.16
N ASP A 44 -6.98 0.61 14.95
CA ASP A 44 -6.50 -0.01 13.71
C ASP A 44 -5.01 0.24 13.54
N VAL A 45 -4.52 1.44 13.86
CA VAL A 45 -3.08 1.76 13.82
C VAL A 45 -2.29 0.84 14.75
N GLU A 46 -2.72 0.69 16.00
CA GLU A 46 -2.07 -0.20 16.96
C GLU A 46 -2.08 -1.66 16.47
N THR A 47 -3.17 -2.09 15.84
CA THR A 47 -3.32 -3.43 15.26
C THR A 47 -2.42 -3.62 14.03
N VAL A 48 -2.34 -2.65 13.13
CA VAL A 48 -1.44 -2.66 11.97
C VAL A 48 0.00 -2.79 12.44
N LEU A 49 0.43 -1.98 13.41
CA LEU A 49 1.80 -2.01 13.93
C LEU A 49 2.13 -3.36 14.58
N LEU A 50 1.20 -3.92 15.36
CA LEU A 50 1.37 -5.23 15.98
C LEU A 50 1.50 -6.34 14.91
N LEU A 51 0.62 -6.36 13.92
CA LEU A 51 0.63 -7.37 12.87
C LEU A 51 1.84 -7.25 11.95
N MET A 52 2.25 -6.03 11.60
CA MET A 52 3.48 -5.80 10.82
C MET A 52 4.73 -6.25 11.57
N ARG A 53 4.79 -6.06 12.90
CA ARG A 53 5.87 -6.61 13.73
C ARG A 53 5.86 -8.14 13.70
N ASN A 54 4.70 -8.77 13.87
CA ASN A 54 4.59 -10.24 13.80
C ASN A 54 4.99 -10.78 12.41
N LEU A 55 4.57 -10.09 11.36
CA LEU A 55 4.93 -10.44 9.99
C LEU A 55 6.44 -10.32 9.75
N SER A 56 7.06 -9.22 10.22
CA SER A 56 8.52 -9.06 10.14
C SER A 56 9.25 -10.21 10.82
N ILE A 57 8.81 -10.61 12.02
CA ILE A 57 9.39 -11.75 12.74
C ILE A 57 9.21 -13.05 11.94
N ASN A 58 8.00 -13.36 11.48
CA ASN A 58 7.74 -14.56 10.68
C ASN A 58 8.64 -14.60 9.42
N LEU A 59 8.77 -13.47 8.72
CA LEU A 59 9.58 -13.38 7.52
C LEU A 59 11.09 -13.46 7.78
N THR A 60 11.57 -13.30 9.01
CA THR A 60 12.99 -13.55 9.35
C THR A 60 13.34 -15.03 9.48
N SER A 61 12.33 -15.91 9.62
CA SER A 61 12.57 -17.35 9.66
C SER A 61 13.18 -17.86 8.34
N PRO A 62 14.10 -18.84 8.39
CA PRO A 62 14.63 -19.51 7.19
C PRO A 62 13.53 -20.10 6.29
N ASP A 63 12.43 -20.56 6.88
CA ASP A 63 11.30 -21.18 6.16
C ASP A 63 10.63 -20.24 5.15
N PHE A 64 10.87 -18.92 5.29
CA PHE A 64 10.31 -17.90 4.41
C PHE A 64 11.33 -17.33 3.42
N GLU A 65 12.53 -17.90 3.28
CA GLU A 65 13.55 -17.39 2.35
C GLU A 65 13.04 -17.32 0.91
N ASP A 66 12.41 -18.38 0.41
CA ASP A 66 11.87 -18.42 -0.95
C ASP A 66 10.75 -17.39 -1.16
N HIS A 67 9.90 -17.18 -0.14
CA HIS A 67 8.89 -16.14 -0.15
C HIS A 67 9.50 -14.74 -0.22
N ARG A 68 10.59 -14.47 0.52
CA ARG A 68 11.31 -13.18 0.44
C ARG A 68 11.91 -12.96 -0.95
N LYS A 69 12.51 -14.00 -1.55
CA LYS A 69 13.05 -13.93 -2.92
C LYS A 69 11.96 -13.59 -3.93
N LEU A 70 10.80 -14.27 -3.85
CA LEU A 70 9.64 -13.99 -4.71
C LEU A 70 9.11 -12.57 -4.55
N LEU A 71 8.99 -12.07 -3.31
CA LEU A 71 8.55 -10.69 -3.07
C LEU A 71 9.57 -9.66 -3.60
N SER A 72 10.86 -9.97 -3.56
CA SER A 72 11.91 -9.10 -4.08
C SER A 72 12.02 -9.10 -5.61
N SER A 73 11.52 -10.14 -6.29
CA SER A 73 11.58 -10.25 -7.75
C SER A 73 10.46 -9.52 -8.47
N TYR A 74 9.52 -8.87 -7.75
CA TYR A 74 8.56 -7.97 -8.38
C TYR A 74 9.30 -6.72 -8.88
N GLU A 75 9.75 -6.78 -10.14
CA GLU A 75 10.12 -5.58 -10.89
C GLU A 75 8.85 -4.79 -11.20
N VAL A 76 8.86 -3.50 -10.84
CA VAL A 76 7.82 -2.57 -11.26
C VAL A 76 8.07 -2.31 -12.74
N GLU A 77 7.28 -2.92 -13.62
CA GLU A 77 7.29 -2.53 -15.02
C GLU A 77 6.81 -1.06 -15.08
N PRO A 78 7.66 -0.11 -15.50
CA PRO A 78 7.23 1.27 -15.55
C PRO A 78 6.14 1.38 -16.61
N GLU A 79 4.93 1.72 -16.20
CA GLU A 79 3.82 2.12 -17.08
C GLU A 79 4.35 3.20 -18.04
N THR A 80 4.75 2.79 -19.25
CA THR A 80 5.24 3.71 -20.26
C THR A 80 4.03 4.49 -20.76
N ASN A 81 3.89 5.72 -20.27
CA ASN A 81 2.96 6.72 -20.79
C ASN A 81 3.29 7.02 -22.28
N ASN A 82 2.87 6.14 -23.19
CA ASN A 82 3.05 6.25 -24.64
C ASN A 82 2.17 7.34 -25.28
N TYR A 83 1.66 8.28 -24.50
CA TYR A 83 0.76 9.34 -24.96
C TYR A 83 1.46 10.67 -25.28
N ILE A 84 2.76 10.83 -25.00
CA ILE A 84 3.46 12.14 -25.17
C ILE A 84 4.19 12.25 -26.52
N ASN A 85 4.19 11.18 -27.33
CA ASN A 85 4.97 11.08 -28.57
C ASN A 85 4.15 11.41 -29.82
N ALA A 86 2.81 11.27 -29.76
CA ALA A 86 1.93 11.55 -30.91
C ALA A 86 1.79 13.06 -31.19
N GLU A 87 1.79 13.92 -30.16
CA GLU A 87 1.64 15.38 -30.33
C GLU A 87 2.91 16.06 -30.88
N ARG A 88 4.09 15.47 -30.67
CA ARG A 88 5.36 16.03 -31.20
C ARG A 88 5.56 15.78 -32.69
N GLN A 89 4.86 14.80 -33.28
CA GLN A 89 4.95 14.54 -34.73
C GLN A 89 4.11 15.54 -35.54
N LEU A 90 2.95 15.97 -35.04
CA LEU A 90 2.08 16.94 -35.73
C LEU A 90 2.68 18.36 -35.80
N SER A 91 3.43 18.78 -34.77
CA SER A 91 4.06 20.12 -34.75
C SER A 91 5.29 20.24 -35.65
N ASN A 92 6.00 19.13 -35.92
CA ASN A 92 7.23 19.15 -36.71
C ASN A 92 6.98 19.13 -38.23
N GLU A 93 5.82 18.63 -38.69
CA GLU A 93 5.43 18.69 -40.10
C GLU A 93 4.95 20.09 -40.50
N GLN A 94 4.27 20.82 -39.60
CA GLN A 94 3.85 22.21 -39.84
C GLN A 94 5.05 23.18 -39.97
N LEU A 95 6.18 22.89 -39.31
CA LEU A 95 7.36 23.77 -39.36
C LEU A 95 8.19 23.60 -40.64
N LYS A 96 8.06 22.48 -41.36
CA LYS A 96 8.79 22.22 -42.62
C LYS A 96 8.12 22.77 -43.87
N SER A 97 6.88 23.28 -43.79
CA SER A 97 6.18 23.87 -44.95
C SER A 97 6.30 25.39 -45.03
N VAL A 98 7.04 26.03 -44.11
CA VAL A 98 7.18 27.50 -44.01
C VAL A 98 8.63 27.96 -44.24
N THR A 99 9.48 27.14 -44.87
CA THR A 99 10.80 27.56 -45.37
C THR A 99 11.03 26.96 -46.74
#